data_AF-A0AA37BSL9-F1
#
_entry.id   AF-A0AA37BSL9-F1
#
_cell.length_a   1.000
_cell.length_b   1.000
_cell.length_c   1.000
_cell.angle_alpha   90.00
_cell.angle_beta   90.00
_cell.angle_gamma   90.00
#
_symmetry.space_group_name_H-M   'P 1'
#
loop_
_entity.id
_entity.type
_entity.pdbx_description
1 polymer ?
#
loop_
_entity_poly.entity_id
_entity_poly.type
_entity_poly.pdbx_seq_one_letter_code
_entity_poly.pdbx_strand_id
1 'polypeptide(L)'
;MAILRANNGMVMMSDQKTGNVTIDMSGRMLYATLGSRSFKRYLDGSVVEMKWDNDVRVVARLSEEESAGLMENCISVAEECLPQSEGATSEAIRKFISSGRASLKSDAEAVSNLYSGEIPVLPPERSFSLYVQLSTGCRWNRCSLCQAYSASEVRYRTLDEFRAHVEKVKGFFGPGLSARSSVLLGDPSALNAEQKVLLSALDTVRETFNLPIYSFIDLFTIPKSKSVMHYQDMKRHGLEKVYFLLETGSNRVVKAFRNLTNVTDAINIVNNLKTAGLNVGLIVLAGTGGKTLSREHVEATAGIVGQMQLGEGDSLFICPVREDEDSIYAGEMDKRGLVKMSLEEKYREADELLKRIREEYESTNGRPLSVKAAKYDLLESVF
;
A
#
# COMPACT_ATOMS: atom_id res chain seq x y z
N MET A 1 -33.61 -0.84 -12.26
CA MET A 1 -33.97 -0.04 -11.07
C MET A 1 -32.66 0.34 -10.40
N ALA A 2 -32.40 1.63 -10.18
CA ALA A 2 -31.13 2.05 -9.59
C ALA A 2 -31.01 1.47 -8.17
N ILE A 3 -29.83 0.98 -7.80
CA ILE A 3 -29.53 0.38 -6.49
C ILE A 3 -28.65 1.36 -5.72
N LEU A 4 -29.07 1.68 -4.50
CA LEU A 4 -28.32 2.46 -3.54
C LEU A 4 -28.03 1.61 -2.30
N ARG A 5 -26.75 1.52 -1.90
CA ARG A 5 -26.32 0.87 -0.66
C ARG A 5 -25.37 1.78 0.10
N ALA A 6 -25.67 2.06 1.36
CA ALA A 6 -24.76 2.76 2.26
C ALA A 6 -24.26 1.79 3.33
N ASN A 7 -22.95 1.61 3.44
CA ASN A 7 -22.34 0.78 4.47
C ASN A 7 -20.93 1.29 4.80
N ASN A 8 -20.56 1.27 6.08
CA ASN A 8 -19.23 1.69 6.56
C ASN A 8 -18.76 3.02 5.96
N GLY A 9 -19.62 4.05 5.96
CA GLY A 9 -19.26 5.38 5.44
C GLY A 9 -19.05 5.48 3.93
N MET A 10 -19.39 4.44 3.17
CA MET A 10 -19.35 4.41 1.72
C MET A 10 -20.76 4.34 1.15
N VAL A 11 -20.98 5.02 0.03
CA VAL A 11 -22.23 5.02 -0.71
C VAL A 11 -21.97 4.41 -2.08
N MET A 12 -22.53 3.22 -2.30
CA MET A 12 -22.48 2.51 -3.57
C MET A 12 -23.78 2.77 -4.35
N MET A 13 -23.64 3.23 -5.58
CA MET A 13 -24.71 3.57 -6.51
C MET A 13 -24.56 2.71 -7.77
N SER A 14 -25.68 2.29 -8.36
CA SER A 14 -25.70 1.45 -9.55
C SER A 14 -26.95 1.74 -10.36
N ASP A 15 -26.82 2.03 -11.65
CA ASP A 15 -27.96 2.23 -12.56
C ASP A 15 -28.39 0.95 -13.30
N GLN A 16 -27.65 -0.16 -13.11
CA GLN A 16 -27.77 -1.44 -13.81
C GLN A 16 -27.52 -1.40 -15.32
N LYS A 17 -27.19 -0.24 -15.91
CA LYS A 17 -27.01 -0.04 -17.34
C LYS A 17 -25.58 0.33 -17.70
N THR A 18 -25.04 1.36 -17.04
CA THR A 18 -23.69 1.86 -17.27
C THR A 18 -22.71 1.27 -16.26
N GLY A 19 -23.13 1.11 -15.00
CA GLY A 19 -22.33 0.42 -13.99
C GLY A 19 -22.54 0.92 -12.58
N ASN A 20 -21.49 0.78 -11.77
CA ASN A 20 -21.49 1.06 -10.35
C ASN A 20 -20.47 2.15 -10.01
N VAL A 21 -20.80 3.03 -9.08
CA VAL A 21 -19.87 4.02 -8.50
C VAL A 21 -19.95 3.96 -6.98
N THR A 22 -18.81 4.07 -6.32
CA THR A 22 -18.72 4.14 -4.86
C THR A 22 -18.05 5.44 -4.45
N ILE A 23 -18.71 6.19 -3.57
CA ILE A 23 -18.19 7.44 -2.99
C ILE A 23 -18.06 7.34 -1.47
N ASP A 24 -17.24 8.19 -0.85
CA ASP A 24 -17.28 8.40 0.60
C ASP A 24 -18.33 9.45 1.00
N MET A 25 -18.60 9.58 2.31
CA MET A 25 -19.53 10.59 2.83
C MET A 25 -19.09 12.06 2.59
N SER A 26 -17.87 12.30 2.11
CA SER A 26 -17.43 13.64 1.67
C SER A 26 -17.74 13.91 0.20
N GLY A 27 -18.36 12.97 -0.51
CA GLY A 27 -18.64 13.07 -1.93
C GLY A 27 -17.44 12.74 -2.82
N ARG A 28 -16.40 12.08 -2.31
CA ARG A 28 -15.23 11.69 -3.10
C ARG A 28 -15.47 10.34 -3.76
N MET A 29 -15.27 10.25 -5.08
CA MET A 29 -15.19 8.96 -5.77
C MET A 29 -14.07 8.11 -5.18
N LEU A 30 -14.36 6.85 -4.89
CA LEU A 30 -13.38 5.84 -4.45
C LEU A 30 -13.15 4.82 -5.57
N TYR A 31 -14.23 4.22 -6.07
CA TYR A 31 -14.21 3.17 -7.09
C TYR A 31 -15.35 3.35 -8.08
N ALA A 32 -15.15 2.88 -9.31
CA ALA A 32 -16.23 2.66 -10.26
C ALA A 32 -16.03 1.36 -11.02
N THR A 33 -17.11 0.77 -11.52
CA THR A 33 -17.10 -0.39 -12.40
C THR A 33 -18.04 -0.11 -13.54
N LEU A 34 -17.52 -0.02 -14.77
CA LEU A 34 -18.32 0.17 -15.98
C LEU A 34 -18.12 -1.05 -16.88
N GLY A 35 -19.18 -1.84 -17.08
CA GLY A 35 -19.08 -3.14 -17.75
C GLY A 35 -18.10 -4.09 -17.02
N SER A 36 -17.07 -4.56 -17.73
CA SER A 36 -16.00 -5.43 -17.19
C SER A 36 -14.80 -4.67 -16.61
N ARG A 37 -14.78 -3.35 -16.73
CA ARG A 37 -13.63 -2.51 -16.34
C ARG A 37 -13.86 -1.94 -14.96
N SER A 38 -12.82 -1.97 -14.13
CA SER A 38 -12.84 -1.38 -12.80
C SER A 38 -11.90 -0.19 -12.74
N PHE A 39 -12.30 0.84 -12.01
CA PHE A 39 -11.54 2.07 -11.87
C PHE A 39 -11.37 2.40 -10.39
N LYS A 40 -10.19 2.92 -10.05
CA LYS A 40 -9.88 3.41 -8.71
C LYS A 40 -9.28 4.79 -8.81
N ARG A 41 -9.75 5.69 -7.95
CA ARG A 41 -9.22 7.04 -7.82
C ARG A 41 -8.16 7.10 -6.72
N TYR A 42 -7.07 7.82 -6.95
CA TYR A 42 -6.06 8.17 -5.94
C TYR A 42 -6.24 9.57 -5.41
N LEU A 43 -5.58 9.86 -4.29
CA LEU A 43 -5.69 11.16 -3.63
C LEU A 43 -4.86 12.25 -4.32
N ASP A 44 -3.90 11.92 -5.19
CA ASP A 44 -3.32 12.89 -6.17
C ASP A 44 -4.30 13.27 -7.30
N GLY A 45 -5.53 12.75 -7.27
CA GLY A 45 -6.53 13.01 -8.30
C GLY A 45 -6.36 12.19 -9.58
N SER A 46 -5.31 11.37 -9.68
CA SER A 46 -5.17 10.41 -10.77
C SER A 46 -6.17 9.26 -10.61
N VAL A 47 -6.48 8.62 -11.74
CA VAL A 47 -7.38 7.46 -11.79
C VAL A 47 -6.69 6.35 -12.56
N VAL A 48 -6.83 5.12 -12.07
CA VAL A 48 -6.36 3.93 -12.79
C VAL A 48 -7.52 3.09 -13.29
N GLU A 49 -7.35 2.51 -14.47
CA GLU A 49 -8.12 1.36 -14.94
C GLU A 49 -7.43 0.08 -14.46
N MET A 50 -8.21 -0.84 -13.92
CA MET A 50 -7.79 -2.16 -13.48
C MET A 50 -8.60 -3.21 -14.25
N LYS A 51 -7.89 -4.08 -14.97
CA LYS A 51 -8.49 -5.17 -15.75
C LYS A 51 -7.69 -6.44 -15.62
N TRP A 52 -8.34 -7.55 -15.96
CA TRP A 52 -7.69 -8.85 -16.11
C TRP A 52 -7.53 -9.12 -17.59
N ASP A 53 -6.30 -9.46 -17.99
CA ASP A 53 -5.99 -10.01 -19.30
C ASP A 53 -5.49 -11.44 -19.08
N ASN A 54 -6.39 -12.41 -19.28
CA ASN A 54 -6.21 -13.79 -18.79
C ASN A 54 -5.87 -13.80 -17.29
N ASP A 55 -4.77 -14.43 -16.89
CA ASP A 55 -4.30 -14.51 -15.50
C ASP A 55 -3.40 -13.33 -15.08
N VAL A 56 -3.24 -12.33 -15.95
CA VAL A 56 -2.42 -11.15 -15.70
C VAL A 56 -3.29 -9.98 -15.29
N ARG A 57 -2.99 -9.41 -14.13
CA ARG A 57 -3.62 -8.16 -13.68
C ARG A 57 -2.90 -6.98 -14.31
N VAL A 58 -3.66 -6.19 -15.08
CA VAL A 58 -3.17 -5.01 -15.80
C VAL A 58 -3.77 -3.77 -15.17
N VAL A 59 -2.89 -2.84 -14.78
CA VAL A 59 -3.25 -1.58 -14.14
C VAL A 59 -2.58 -0.46 -14.93
N ALA A 60 -3.37 0.51 -15.36
CA ALA A 60 -2.89 1.64 -16.15
C ALA A 60 -3.52 2.94 -15.66
N ARG A 61 -2.72 4.00 -15.59
CA ARG A 61 -3.23 5.36 -15.33
C ARG A 61 -4.02 5.84 -16.54
N LEU A 62 -5.20 6.39 -16.29
CA LEU A 62 -6.00 7.05 -17.32
C LEU A 62 -5.39 8.40 -17.68
N SER A 63 -5.53 8.78 -18.95
CA SER A 63 -5.31 10.15 -19.38
C SER A 63 -6.35 11.10 -18.76
N GLU A 64 -6.08 12.41 -18.81
CA GLU A 64 -7.02 13.41 -18.31
C GLU A 64 -8.38 13.36 -19.01
N GLU A 65 -8.40 13.06 -20.31
CA GLU A 65 -9.62 12.97 -21.11
C GLU A 65 -10.44 11.73 -20.74
N GLU A 66 -9.78 10.57 -20.62
CA GLU A 66 -10.43 9.33 -20.17
C GLU A 66 -10.98 9.47 -18.75
N SER A 67 -10.22 10.09 -17.85
CA SER A 67 -10.67 10.36 -16.49
C SER A 67 -11.86 11.31 -16.45
N ALA A 68 -11.94 12.29 -17.36
CA ALA A 68 -13.08 13.20 -17.45
C ALA A 68 -14.34 12.47 -17.91
N GLY A 69 -14.25 11.67 -18.97
CA GLY A 69 -15.36 10.86 -19.46
C GLY A 69 -15.85 9.84 -18.42
N LEU A 70 -14.94 9.24 -17.64
CA LEU A 70 -15.31 8.38 -16.52
C LEU A 70 -16.13 9.14 -15.46
N MET A 71 -15.71 10.34 -15.09
CA MET A 71 -16.39 11.14 -14.08
C MET A 71 -17.80 11.54 -14.54
N GLU A 72 -17.99 11.90 -15.81
CA GLU A 72 -19.31 12.18 -16.37
C GLU A 72 -20.26 10.98 -16.28
N ASN A 73 -19.76 9.78 -16.65
CA ASN A 73 -20.53 8.54 -16.49
C ASN A 73 -20.91 8.28 -15.03
N CYS A 74 -19.97 8.48 -14.10
CA CYS A 74 -20.21 8.29 -12.67
C CYS A 74 -21.25 9.29 -12.12
N ILE A 75 -21.23 10.54 -12.58
CA ILE A 75 -22.21 11.57 -12.20
C ILE A 75 -23.59 11.19 -12.70
N SER A 76 -23.72 10.70 -13.94
CA SER A 76 -25.00 10.24 -14.49
C SER A 76 -25.62 9.12 -13.64
N VAL A 77 -24.81 8.13 -13.21
CA VAL A 77 -25.27 7.08 -12.27
C VAL A 77 -25.75 7.68 -10.94
N ALA A 78 -25.01 8.68 -10.42
CA ALA A 78 -25.35 9.33 -9.16
C ALA A 78 -26.65 10.14 -9.25
N GLU A 79 -26.90 10.83 -10.37
CA GLU A 79 -28.13 11.57 -10.63
C GLU A 79 -29.36 10.65 -10.67
N GLU A 80 -29.25 9.47 -11.30
CA GLU A 80 -30.35 8.48 -11.31
C GLU A 80 -30.64 7.90 -9.91
N CYS A 81 -29.62 7.79 -9.06
CA CYS A 81 -29.75 7.27 -7.70
C CYS A 81 -30.21 8.32 -6.67
N LEU A 82 -29.99 9.61 -6.95
CA LEU A 82 -30.27 10.70 -6.01
C LEU A 82 -31.72 10.72 -5.47
N PRO A 83 -32.78 10.49 -6.27
CA PRO A 83 -34.17 10.47 -5.77
C PRO A 83 -34.45 9.36 -4.74
N GLN A 84 -33.61 8.32 -4.68
CA GLN A 84 -33.74 7.19 -3.75
C GLN A 84 -32.90 7.37 -2.47
N SER A 85 -32.20 8.50 -2.35
CA SER A 85 -31.30 8.79 -1.24
C SER A 85 -31.93 9.74 -0.22
N GLU A 86 -31.58 9.56 1.06
CA GLU A 86 -32.07 10.40 2.16
C GLU A 86 -30.93 10.85 3.08
N GLY A 87 -31.17 11.92 3.85
CA GLY A 87 -30.24 12.41 4.88
C GLY A 87 -28.82 12.65 4.39
N ALA A 88 -27.84 12.22 5.17
CA ALA A 88 -26.41 12.40 4.88
C ALA A 88 -25.97 11.71 3.57
N THR A 89 -26.64 10.63 3.16
CA THR A 89 -26.37 9.95 1.89
C THR A 89 -26.74 10.86 0.71
N SER A 90 -27.91 11.51 0.78
CA SER A 90 -28.33 12.47 -0.26
C SER A 90 -27.38 13.66 -0.35
N GLU A 91 -26.91 14.17 0.79
CA GLU A 91 -25.93 15.26 0.82
C GLU A 91 -24.59 14.87 0.18
N ALA A 92 -24.06 13.68 0.50
CA ALA A 92 -22.84 13.16 -0.11
C ALA A 92 -22.96 13.00 -1.63
N ILE A 93 -24.10 12.49 -2.11
CA ILE A 93 -24.38 12.34 -3.55
C ILE A 93 -24.50 13.70 -4.23
N ARG A 94 -25.23 14.66 -3.65
CA ARG A 94 -25.33 16.03 -4.19
C ARG A 94 -23.98 16.70 -4.29
N LYS A 95 -23.14 16.53 -3.27
CA LYS A 95 -21.77 17.06 -3.27
C LYS A 95 -20.91 16.40 -4.35
N PHE A 96 -21.02 15.08 -4.53
CA PHE A 96 -20.33 14.39 -5.61
C PHE A 96 -20.73 14.94 -6.99
N ILE A 97 -22.04 15.07 -7.25
CA ILE A 97 -22.59 15.61 -8.51
C ILE A 97 -22.11 17.06 -8.73
N SER A 98 -22.20 17.92 -7.72
CA SER A 98 -21.84 19.34 -7.87
C SER A 98 -20.35 19.60 -8.00
N SER A 99 -19.52 18.78 -7.35
CA SER A 99 -18.07 18.96 -7.37
C SER A 99 -17.45 18.43 -8.67
N GLY A 100 -18.04 17.37 -9.23
CA GLY A 100 -17.59 16.71 -10.46
C GLY A 100 -16.07 16.56 -10.53
N ARG A 101 -15.48 16.89 -11.70
CA ARG A 101 -14.03 16.83 -11.93
C ARG A 101 -13.23 17.81 -11.06
N ALA A 102 -13.81 18.95 -10.66
CA ALA A 102 -13.09 19.94 -9.86
C ALA A 102 -12.67 19.38 -8.48
N SER A 103 -13.40 18.37 -7.97
CA SER A 103 -13.02 17.66 -6.75
C SER A 103 -11.68 16.94 -6.85
N LEU A 104 -11.35 16.36 -8.01
CA LEU A 104 -10.10 15.62 -8.21
C LEU A 104 -8.90 16.53 -8.02
N LYS A 105 -8.95 17.71 -8.65
CA LYS A 105 -7.86 18.70 -8.61
C LYS A 105 -7.73 19.37 -7.24
N SER A 106 -8.86 19.71 -6.63
CA SER A 106 -8.89 20.31 -5.29
C SER A 106 -8.35 19.37 -4.21
N ASP A 107 -8.75 18.08 -4.24
CA ASP A 107 -8.20 17.09 -3.31
C ASP A 107 -6.70 16.87 -3.56
N ALA A 108 -6.25 16.83 -4.83
CA ALA A 108 -4.82 16.70 -5.16
C ALA A 108 -3.99 17.86 -4.61
N GLU A 109 -4.47 19.09 -4.74
CA GLU A 109 -3.86 20.29 -4.17
C GLU A 109 -3.88 20.26 -2.63
N ALA A 110 -4.96 19.78 -2.01
CA ALA A 110 -5.01 19.63 -0.57
C ALA A 110 -4.02 18.57 -0.06
N VAL A 111 -3.88 17.46 -0.78
CA VAL A 111 -2.98 16.35 -0.47
C VAL A 111 -1.52 16.78 -0.59
N SER A 112 -1.16 17.50 -1.64
CA SER A 112 0.22 18.03 -1.82
C SER A 112 0.61 19.05 -0.74
N ASN A 113 -0.36 19.77 -0.17
CA ASN A 113 -0.14 20.67 0.98
C ASN A 113 -0.14 19.94 2.34
N LEU A 114 -0.80 18.78 2.42
CA LEU A 114 -0.96 18.01 3.66
C LEU A 114 0.23 17.11 3.95
N TYR A 115 0.80 16.52 2.91
CA TYR A 115 1.91 15.57 3.00
C TYR A 115 3.20 16.15 2.40
N SER A 116 4.33 15.73 2.94
CA SER A 116 5.64 16.08 2.42
C SER A 116 6.22 14.89 1.65
N GLY A 117 6.74 15.13 0.45
CA GLY A 117 7.28 14.10 -0.44
C GLY A 117 6.24 13.56 -1.43
N GLU A 118 6.57 12.44 -2.07
CA GLU A 118 5.67 11.76 -3.00
C GLU A 118 4.54 11.02 -2.26
N ILE A 119 3.44 10.75 -2.97
CA ILE A 119 2.34 9.96 -2.44
C ILE A 119 2.81 8.52 -2.19
N PRO A 120 2.59 7.97 -0.98
CA PRO A 120 3.07 6.65 -0.65
C PRO A 120 2.29 5.56 -1.38
N VAL A 121 2.97 4.45 -1.63
CA VAL A 121 2.31 3.17 -1.89
C VAL A 121 1.90 2.58 -0.56
N LEU A 122 0.61 2.36 -0.37
CA LEU A 122 0.08 1.65 0.79
C LEU A 122 0.37 0.15 0.66
N PRO A 123 0.43 -0.59 1.78
CA PRO A 123 0.48 -2.03 1.70
C PRO A 123 -0.74 -2.60 0.96
N PRO A 124 -0.56 -3.69 0.20
CA PRO A 124 -1.69 -4.43 -0.33
C PRO A 124 -2.64 -4.81 0.83
N GLU A 125 -3.96 -4.79 0.60
CA GLU A 125 -5.02 -4.90 1.64
C GLU A 125 -5.33 -3.63 2.45
N ARG A 126 -4.58 -2.53 2.25
CA ARG A 126 -4.70 -1.29 3.05
C ARG A 126 -5.16 -0.04 2.30
N SER A 127 -5.80 -0.19 1.14
CA SER A 127 -6.28 0.91 0.27
C SER A 127 -7.20 1.96 0.91
N PHE A 128 -7.77 1.71 2.09
CA PHE A 128 -8.61 2.67 2.84
C PHE A 128 -8.00 3.10 4.17
N SER A 129 -6.70 2.93 4.34
CA SER A 129 -6.00 3.45 5.52
C SER A 129 -5.88 4.96 5.43
N LEU A 130 -5.98 5.64 6.56
CA LEU A 130 -5.46 6.99 6.69
C LEU A 130 -3.94 6.95 6.66
N TYR A 131 -3.30 7.94 6.05
CA TYR A 131 -1.85 8.08 6.08
C TYR A 131 -1.48 9.22 7.03
N VAL A 132 -0.58 8.97 7.99
CA VAL A 132 -0.08 10.00 8.91
C VAL A 132 1.44 9.95 8.98
N GLN A 133 2.11 11.08 8.77
CA GLN A 133 3.56 11.16 8.67
C GLN A 133 4.21 11.56 10.00
N LEU A 134 4.69 10.58 10.77
CA LEU A 134 5.59 10.83 11.90
C LEU A 134 7.01 11.14 11.42
N SER A 135 7.42 10.49 10.34
CA SER A 135 8.64 10.80 9.62
C SER A 135 8.34 11.06 8.15
N THR A 136 9.29 11.66 7.45
CA THR A 136 9.27 11.82 5.99
C THR A 136 10.58 11.29 5.42
N GLY A 137 10.52 10.62 4.27
CA GLY A 137 11.71 10.21 3.51
C GLY A 137 12.34 8.89 3.98
N CYS A 138 13.42 8.51 3.29
CA CYS A 138 14.17 7.27 3.54
C CYS A 138 15.63 7.58 3.88
N ARG A 139 16.18 6.97 4.94
CA ARG A 139 17.57 7.26 5.38
C ARG A 139 18.61 6.79 4.37
N TRP A 140 18.26 5.79 3.56
CA TRP A 140 19.15 5.24 2.53
C TRP A 140 19.02 5.96 1.20
N ASN A 141 17.78 6.14 0.71
CA ASN A 141 17.43 6.88 -0.51
C ASN A 141 18.30 6.58 -1.77
N ARG A 142 18.81 5.35 -1.90
CA ARG A 142 19.73 4.95 -2.98
C ARG A 142 19.35 3.61 -3.63
N CYS A 143 18.21 3.03 -3.26
CA CYS A 143 17.70 1.80 -3.86
C CYS A 143 17.29 2.04 -5.33
N SER A 144 17.70 1.16 -6.23
CA SER A 144 17.37 1.28 -7.65
C SER A 144 15.91 0.97 -7.98
N LEU A 145 15.22 0.27 -7.07
CA LEU A 145 13.83 -0.17 -7.20
C LEU A 145 12.82 0.79 -6.57
N CYS A 146 13.29 1.72 -5.74
CA CYS A 146 12.42 2.64 -5.02
C CYS A 146 12.36 3.98 -5.75
N GLN A 147 11.18 4.32 -6.27
CA GLN A 147 10.91 5.65 -6.83
C GLN A 147 10.38 6.62 -5.75
N ALA A 148 9.63 6.09 -4.77
CA ALA A 148 8.78 6.83 -3.82
C ALA A 148 9.48 7.82 -2.86
N TYR A 149 10.79 7.70 -2.64
CA TYR A 149 11.52 8.55 -1.67
C TYR A 149 12.66 9.35 -2.30
N SER A 150 12.80 9.27 -3.63
CA SER A 150 13.88 9.92 -4.35
C SER A 150 13.89 11.43 -4.01
N ALA A 151 15.02 11.92 -3.50
CA ALA A 151 15.27 13.32 -3.09
C ALA A 151 14.77 13.85 -1.73
N SER A 152 14.13 13.07 -0.84
CA SER A 152 13.73 13.58 0.50
C SER A 152 14.71 13.20 1.63
N GLU A 153 15.21 14.19 2.39
CA GLU A 153 15.95 13.96 3.64
C GLU A 153 15.04 13.41 4.73
N VAL A 154 15.59 12.53 5.59
CA VAL A 154 14.81 12.00 6.72
C VAL A 154 14.63 13.03 7.80
N ARG A 155 13.37 13.36 8.07
CA ARG A 155 12.96 14.19 9.19
C ARG A 155 11.94 13.46 10.03
N TYR A 156 12.11 13.54 11.35
CA TYR A 156 11.10 13.14 12.31
C TYR A 156 10.37 14.39 12.80
N ARG A 157 9.04 14.34 12.82
CA ARG A 157 8.23 15.38 13.44
C ARG A 157 8.39 15.33 14.95
N THR A 158 8.38 16.50 15.58
CA THR A 158 8.11 16.60 17.01
C THR A 158 6.68 16.12 17.30
N LEU A 159 6.40 15.78 18.56
CA LEU A 159 5.06 15.30 18.92
C LEU A 159 3.97 16.36 18.65
N ASP A 160 4.26 17.64 18.83
CA ASP A 160 3.30 18.72 18.57
C ASP A 160 3.07 18.93 17.07
N GLU A 161 4.12 18.87 16.25
CA GLU A 161 3.99 18.86 14.79
C GLU A 161 3.19 17.65 14.29
N PHE A 162 3.39 16.48 14.90
CA PHE A 162 2.67 15.28 14.55
C PHE A 162 1.18 15.37 14.92
N ARG A 163 0.86 15.86 16.12
CA ARG A 163 -0.54 16.13 16.53
C ARG A 163 -1.22 17.11 15.58
N ALA A 164 -0.55 18.20 15.22
CA ALA A 164 -1.08 19.16 14.25
C ALA A 164 -1.29 18.52 12.86
N HIS A 165 -0.41 17.63 12.43
CA HIS A 165 -0.58 16.88 11.19
C HIS A 165 -1.78 15.93 11.27
N VAL A 166 -1.93 15.16 12.36
CA VAL A 166 -3.07 14.26 12.59
C VAL A 166 -4.41 15.01 12.55
N GLU A 167 -4.51 16.18 13.17
CA GLU A 167 -5.73 17.00 13.11
C GLU A 167 -6.00 17.56 11.70
N LYS A 168 -4.96 17.93 10.94
CA LYS A 168 -5.14 18.33 9.54
C LYS A 168 -5.64 17.16 8.68
N VAL A 169 -5.10 15.96 8.87
CA VAL A 169 -5.57 14.74 8.19
C VAL A 169 -7.04 14.47 8.52
N LYS A 170 -7.40 14.54 9.81
CA LYS A 170 -8.78 14.41 10.27
C LYS A 170 -9.71 15.43 9.61
N GLY A 171 -9.30 16.71 9.57
CA GLY A 171 -10.05 17.79 8.94
C GLY A 171 -10.24 17.60 7.43
N PHE A 172 -9.18 17.16 6.73
CA PHE A 172 -9.25 16.88 5.29
C PHE A 172 -10.26 15.78 4.96
N PHE A 173 -10.23 14.66 5.70
CA PHE A 173 -11.15 13.55 5.44
C PHE A 173 -12.58 13.84 5.90
N GLY A 174 -12.78 14.63 6.96
CA GLY A 174 -14.10 15.08 7.40
C GLY A 174 -15.09 13.91 7.55
N PRO A 175 -16.31 13.99 6.99
CA PRO A 175 -17.27 12.88 6.99
C PRO A 175 -16.73 11.58 6.37
N GLY A 176 -15.79 11.69 5.43
CA GLY A 176 -15.14 10.56 4.75
C GLY A 176 -14.23 9.72 5.64
N LEU A 177 -13.98 10.14 6.88
CA LEU A 177 -13.32 9.32 7.91
C LEU A 177 -14.07 8.01 8.17
N SER A 178 -15.40 8.03 8.06
CA SER A 178 -16.24 6.84 8.25
C SER A 178 -15.97 5.71 7.25
N ALA A 179 -15.40 6.04 6.09
CA ALA A 179 -14.99 5.08 5.06
C ALA A 179 -13.59 4.46 5.32
N ARG A 180 -12.88 4.89 6.35
CA ARG A 180 -11.50 4.48 6.62
C ARG A 180 -11.48 3.31 7.59
N SER A 181 -10.63 2.32 7.31
CA SER A 181 -10.60 1.06 8.05
C SER A 181 -9.42 0.92 8.99
N SER A 182 -8.41 1.79 8.85
CA SER A 182 -7.17 1.74 9.62
C SER A 182 -6.35 3.02 9.47
N VAL A 183 -5.27 3.12 10.24
CA VAL A 183 -4.27 4.19 10.08
C VAL A 183 -2.92 3.54 9.76
N LEU A 184 -2.27 4.03 8.71
CA LEU A 184 -0.88 3.72 8.41
C LEU A 184 -0.01 4.86 8.96
N LEU A 185 0.77 4.55 10.00
CA LEU A 185 1.88 5.38 10.45
C LEU A 185 2.96 5.31 9.38
N GLY A 186 2.95 6.36 8.56
CA GLY A 186 3.59 6.43 7.26
C GLY A 186 5.10 6.48 7.30
N ASP A 187 5.68 6.31 6.12
CA ASP A 187 7.11 6.24 5.82
C ASP A 187 7.84 5.06 6.51
N PRO A 188 8.76 4.36 5.83
CA PRO A 188 9.43 3.16 6.37
C PRO A 188 10.35 3.47 7.57
N SER A 189 10.64 4.76 7.78
CA SER A 189 11.47 5.24 8.88
C SER A 189 10.66 5.50 10.16
N ALA A 190 9.32 5.46 10.17
CA ALA A 190 8.55 5.91 11.35
C ALA A 190 8.90 5.14 12.63
N LEU A 191 9.09 3.83 12.53
CA LEU A 191 9.44 2.99 13.69
C LEU A 191 10.86 3.22 14.21
N ASN A 192 11.70 3.94 13.46
CA ASN A 192 13.05 4.34 13.86
C ASN A 192 13.05 5.54 14.81
N ALA A 193 11.90 6.21 14.98
CA ALA A 193 11.75 7.29 15.95
C ALA A 193 12.14 6.83 17.37
N GLU A 194 12.58 7.80 18.18
CA GLU A 194 12.84 7.58 19.60
C GLU A 194 11.59 6.98 20.26
N GLN A 195 11.79 5.97 21.11
CA GLN A 195 10.71 5.11 21.58
C GLN A 195 9.61 5.92 22.29
N LYS A 196 9.95 6.84 23.18
CA LYS A 196 8.95 7.64 23.92
C LYS A 196 8.12 8.52 22.97
N VAL A 197 8.75 9.13 21.97
CA VAL A 197 8.04 9.88 20.91
C VAL A 197 7.13 8.96 20.11
N LEU A 198 7.62 7.79 19.68
CA LEU A 198 6.85 6.83 18.90
C LEU A 198 5.61 6.32 19.64
N LEU A 199 5.74 5.96 20.92
CA LEU A 199 4.61 5.50 21.73
C LEU A 199 3.56 6.60 21.91
N SER A 200 4.00 7.84 22.14
CA SER A 200 3.11 9.01 22.25
C SER A 200 2.40 9.32 20.92
N ALA A 201 3.07 9.09 19.79
CA ALA A 201 2.47 9.22 18.46
C ALA A 201 1.41 8.13 18.21
N LEU A 202 1.68 6.88 18.58
CA LEU A 202 0.71 5.79 18.50
C LEU A 202 -0.53 6.10 19.37
N ASP A 203 -0.33 6.60 20.59
CA ASP A 203 -1.44 7.03 21.46
C ASP A 203 -2.27 8.14 20.82
N THR A 204 -1.62 9.15 20.24
CA THR A 204 -2.30 10.25 19.53
C THR A 204 -3.17 9.70 18.40
N VAL A 205 -2.64 8.79 17.57
CA VAL A 205 -3.39 8.17 16.47
C VAL A 205 -4.59 7.37 17.00
N ARG A 206 -4.37 6.57 18.05
CA ARG A 206 -5.40 5.75 18.68
C ARG A 206 -6.52 6.60 19.26
N GLU A 207 -6.18 7.66 20.00
CA GLU A 207 -7.14 8.58 20.61
C GLU A 207 -7.93 9.37 19.55
N THR A 208 -7.28 9.81 18.46
CA THR A 208 -7.92 10.63 17.44
C THR A 208 -8.85 9.81 16.52
N PHE A 209 -8.42 8.63 16.08
CA PHE A 209 -9.13 7.86 15.06
C PHE A 209 -9.83 6.60 15.58
N ASN A 210 -9.34 6.01 16.68
CA ASN A 210 -9.83 4.75 17.22
C ASN A 210 -9.91 3.62 16.17
N LEU A 211 -8.86 3.52 15.35
CA LEU A 211 -8.71 2.54 14.27
C LEU A 211 -7.42 1.73 14.49
N PRO A 212 -7.34 0.50 13.96
CA PRO A 212 -6.11 -0.30 14.05
C PRO A 212 -4.96 0.42 13.34
N ILE A 213 -3.78 0.39 13.97
CA ILE A 213 -2.58 1.08 13.48
C ILE A 213 -1.66 0.09 12.80
N TYR A 214 -1.18 0.46 11.63
CA TYR A 214 -0.20 -0.26 10.85
C TYR A 214 1.01 0.64 10.57
N SER A 215 2.14 0.06 10.20
CA SER A 215 3.30 0.86 9.77
C SER A 215 4.17 0.08 8.79
N PHE A 216 5.05 0.77 8.09
CA PHE A 216 6.16 0.13 7.40
C PHE A 216 7.36 0.02 8.34
N ILE A 217 8.20 -0.99 8.12
CA ILE A 217 9.50 -1.11 8.77
C ILE A 217 10.59 -1.30 7.73
N ASP A 218 11.61 -0.46 7.82
CA ASP A 218 12.85 -0.62 7.08
C ASP A 218 13.76 -1.66 7.77
N LEU A 219 14.05 -2.77 7.09
CA LEU A 219 14.87 -3.85 7.62
C LEU A 219 16.36 -3.51 7.76
N PHE A 220 16.87 -2.48 7.09
CA PHE A 220 18.29 -2.13 7.08
C PHE A 220 18.61 -0.87 7.88
N THR A 221 17.64 0.03 8.12
CA THR A 221 17.86 1.23 8.97
C THR A 221 17.21 1.20 10.34
N ILE A 222 16.39 0.18 10.65
CA ILE A 222 15.84 0.03 12.00
C ILE A 222 16.98 0.00 13.04
N PRO A 223 16.90 0.80 14.13
CA PRO A 223 17.94 0.80 15.13
C PRO A 223 18.11 -0.59 15.76
N LYS A 224 19.35 -1.10 15.80
CA LYS A 224 19.69 -2.39 16.42
C LYS A 224 19.39 -2.45 17.93
N SER A 225 19.13 -1.29 18.56
CA SER A 225 18.69 -1.18 19.95
C SER A 225 17.22 -1.55 20.16
N LYS A 226 16.39 -1.61 19.10
CA LYS A 226 15.00 -2.06 19.19
C LYS A 226 14.99 -3.55 19.54
N SER A 227 14.25 -3.89 20.58
CA SER A 227 14.19 -5.22 21.17
C SER A 227 12.75 -5.71 21.15
N VAL A 228 12.53 -6.99 21.49
CA VAL A 228 11.18 -7.56 21.63
C VAL A 228 10.32 -6.73 22.60
N MET A 229 10.90 -6.23 23.71
CA MET A 229 10.16 -5.38 24.65
C MET A 229 9.67 -4.08 24.00
N HIS A 230 10.50 -3.43 23.18
CA HIS A 230 10.10 -2.23 22.45
C HIS A 230 8.93 -2.50 21.49
N TYR A 231 8.94 -3.65 20.81
CA TYR A 231 7.84 -4.04 19.92
C TYR A 231 6.56 -4.40 20.70
N GLN A 232 6.69 -5.00 21.88
CA GLN A 232 5.56 -5.26 22.79
C GLN A 232 4.94 -3.96 23.31
N ASP A 233 5.76 -2.94 23.60
CA ASP A 233 5.25 -1.60 23.91
C ASP A 233 4.46 -1.04 22.72
N MET A 234 5.01 -1.07 21.50
CA MET A 234 4.27 -0.59 20.32
C MET A 234 2.92 -1.30 20.16
N LYS A 235 2.88 -2.62 20.38
CA LYS A 235 1.63 -3.39 20.37
C LYS A 235 0.63 -2.92 21.43
N ARG A 236 1.08 -2.70 22.67
CA ARG A 236 0.22 -2.15 23.75
C ARG A 236 -0.36 -0.77 23.41
N HIS A 237 0.35 0.00 22.59
CA HIS A 237 -0.07 1.31 22.13
C HIS A 237 -0.89 1.26 20.81
N GLY A 238 -1.28 0.06 20.34
CA GLY A 238 -2.25 -0.12 19.25
C GLY A 238 -1.65 -0.44 17.87
N LEU A 239 -0.34 -0.64 17.77
CA LEU A 239 0.27 -1.16 16.54
C LEU A 239 -0.08 -2.64 16.39
N GLU A 240 -0.73 -3.00 15.28
CA GLU A 240 -1.24 -4.36 15.06
C GLU A 240 -0.40 -5.15 14.03
N LYS A 241 0.10 -4.46 13.00
CA LYS A 241 0.84 -5.08 11.90
C LYS A 241 1.90 -4.15 11.34
N VAL A 242 3.05 -4.72 10.99
CA VAL A 242 4.11 -4.01 10.28
C VAL A 242 4.35 -4.62 8.91
N TYR A 243 4.54 -3.78 7.90
CA TYR A 243 4.80 -4.19 6.54
C TYR A 243 6.26 -3.95 6.20
N PHE A 244 6.88 -4.87 5.48
CA PHE A 244 8.22 -4.64 4.97
C PHE A 244 8.37 -5.19 3.58
N LEU A 245 9.19 -4.49 2.82
CA LEU A 245 9.58 -4.87 1.48
C LEU A 245 10.83 -5.74 1.59
N LEU A 246 10.65 -7.06 1.48
CA LEU A 246 11.76 -8.00 1.41
C LEU A 246 12.51 -7.86 0.07
N GLU A 247 11.77 -7.51 -0.99
CA GLU A 247 12.19 -7.48 -2.41
C GLU A 247 12.61 -8.85 -2.93
N THR A 248 13.66 -9.44 -2.36
CA THR A 248 14.32 -10.66 -2.81
C THR A 248 15.08 -11.33 -1.68
N GLY A 249 15.14 -12.66 -1.72
CA GLY A 249 16.04 -13.44 -0.88
C GLY A 249 17.47 -13.60 -1.43
N SER A 250 17.70 -13.28 -2.70
CA SER A 250 19.02 -13.47 -3.32
C SER A 250 19.96 -12.32 -2.97
N ASN A 251 21.07 -12.65 -2.30
CA ASN A 251 22.16 -11.71 -2.03
C ASN A 251 22.76 -11.09 -3.31
N ARG A 252 22.74 -11.81 -4.44
CA ARG A 252 23.22 -11.27 -5.73
C ARG A 252 22.25 -10.22 -6.27
N VAL A 253 20.95 -10.45 -6.16
CA VAL A 253 19.92 -9.49 -6.54
C VAL A 253 19.96 -8.26 -5.62
N VAL A 254 20.07 -8.44 -4.29
CA VAL A 254 20.24 -7.34 -3.31
C VAL A 254 21.42 -6.42 -3.70
N LYS A 255 22.59 -7.02 -3.98
CA LYS A 255 23.79 -6.27 -4.41
C LYS A 255 23.61 -5.61 -5.78
N ALA A 256 22.90 -6.24 -6.70
CA ALA A 256 22.66 -5.70 -8.03
C ALA A 256 21.87 -4.39 -7.98
N PHE A 257 20.89 -4.27 -7.09
CA PHE A 257 19.99 -3.10 -7.03
C PHE A 257 20.23 -2.16 -5.84
N ARG A 258 21.43 -2.24 -5.25
CA ARG A 258 21.88 -1.38 -4.14
C ARG A 258 20.94 -1.41 -2.93
N ASN A 259 20.28 -2.54 -2.70
CA ASN A 259 19.58 -2.78 -1.46
C ASN A 259 20.62 -3.19 -0.38
N LEU A 260 20.36 -2.83 0.87
CA LEU A 260 21.19 -3.14 2.04
C LEU A 260 20.62 -4.27 2.91
N THR A 261 19.52 -4.90 2.49
CA THR A 261 18.90 -5.99 3.25
C THR A 261 19.92 -7.10 3.55
N ASN A 262 20.25 -7.25 4.83
CA ASN A 262 20.89 -8.44 5.34
C ASN A 262 19.80 -9.47 5.64
N VAL A 263 19.85 -10.58 4.91
CA VAL A 263 18.88 -11.68 5.01
C VAL A 263 18.72 -12.20 6.45
N THR A 264 19.82 -12.37 7.18
CA THR A 264 19.78 -12.87 8.56
C THR A 264 19.12 -11.87 9.50
N ASP A 265 19.42 -10.57 9.32
CA ASP A 265 18.78 -9.51 10.09
C ASP A 265 17.27 -9.45 9.81
N ALA A 266 16.87 -9.64 8.55
CA ALA A 266 15.45 -9.70 8.17
C ALA A 266 14.70 -10.81 8.91
N ILE A 267 15.23 -12.03 8.93
CA ILE A 267 14.64 -13.17 9.66
C ILE A 267 14.52 -12.85 11.15
N ASN A 268 15.59 -12.31 11.76
CA ASN A 268 15.62 -11.97 13.17
C ASN A 268 14.61 -10.86 13.53
N ILE A 269 14.50 -9.82 12.72
CA ILE A 269 13.54 -8.72 12.93
C ILE A 269 12.12 -9.28 12.88
N VAL A 270 11.79 -10.08 11.86
CA VAL A 270 10.47 -10.71 11.72
C VAL A 270 10.15 -11.56 12.94
N ASN A 271 11.04 -12.46 13.33
CA ASN A 271 10.79 -13.35 14.46
C ASN A 271 10.67 -12.58 15.79
N ASN A 272 11.39 -11.47 15.95
CA ASN A 272 11.24 -10.58 17.10
C ASN A 272 9.87 -9.87 17.12
N LEU A 273 9.39 -9.39 15.96
CA LEU A 273 8.05 -8.81 15.81
C LEU A 273 6.96 -9.84 16.15
N LYS A 274 7.11 -11.08 15.65
CA LYS A 274 6.20 -12.19 15.96
C LYS A 274 6.20 -12.54 17.44
N THR A 275 7.38 -12.59 18.08
CA THR A 275 7.51 -12.83 19.54
C THR A 275 6.85 -11.71 20.35
N ALA A 276 6.88 -10.47 19.85
CA ALA A 276 6.16 -9.35 20.45
C ALA A 276 4.64 -9.40 20.22
N GLY A 277 4.17 -10.34 19.42
CA GLY A 277 2.76 -10.52 19.05
C GLY A 277 2.30 -9.64 17.90
N LEU A 278 3.19 -8.94 17.20
CA LEU A 278 2.82 -8.16 16.02
C LEU A 278 2.59 -9.09 14.82
N ASN A 279 1.67 -8.69 13.95
CA ASN A 279 1.54 -9.30 12.64
C ASN A 279 2.55 -8.67 11.67
N VAL A 280 2.88 -9.39 10.61
CA VAL A 280 3.77 -8.92 9.56
C VAL A 280 3.14 -9.06 8.17
N GLY A 281 3.39 -8.09 7.30
CA GLY A 281 3.07 -8.17 5.88
C GLY A 281 4.35 -8.16 5.06
N LEU A 282 4.60 -9.25 4.35
CA LEU A 282 5.78 -9.41 3.50
C LEU A 282 5.45 -9.01 2.07
N ILE A 283 6.29 -8.19 1.47
CA ILE A 283 6.19 -7.83 0.05
C ILE A 283 7.47 -8.29 -0.66
N VAL A 284 7.31 -9.15 -1.66
CA VAL A 284 8.38 -9.68 -2.52
C VAL A 284 8.15 -9.17 -3.94
N LEU A 285 9.21 -8.83 -4.65
CA LEU A 285 9.13 -8.28 -6.00
C LEU A 285 9.53 -9.33 -7.05
N ALA A 286 8.55 -9.87 -7.77
CA ALA A 286 8.79 -10.77 -8.90
C ALA A 286 9.36 -9.99 -10.10
N GLY A 287 10.31 -10.59 -10.79
CA GLY A 287 11.03 -10.05 -11.93
C GLY A 287 12.31 -9.30 -11.57
N THR A 288 12.59 -9.08 -10.28
CA THR A 288 13.69 -8.23 -9.81
C THR A 288 15.06 -8.72 -10.32
N GLY A 289 15.26 -10.04 -10.41
CA GLY A 289 16.51 -10.62 -10.91
C GLY A 289 16.64 -10.68 -12.44
N GLY A 290 15.59 -10.30 -13.17
CA GLY A 290 15.44 -10.64 -14.59
C GLY A 290 15.46 -12.15 -14.83
N LYS A 291 15.46 -12.54 -16.11
CA LYS A 291 15.48 -13.96 -16.51
C LYS A 291 16.70 -14.71 -15.95
N THR A 292 17.83 -14.02 -15.85
CA THR A 292 19.13 -14.62 -15.50
C THR A 292 19.20 -15.07 -14.04
N LEU A 293 18.62 -14.31 -13.10
CA LEU A 293 18.69 -14.62 -11.66
C LEU A 293 17.37 -15.16 -11.09
N SER A 294 16.38 -15.41 -11.95
CA SER A 294 15.03 -15.84 -11.58
C SER A 294 15.02 -17.06 -10.63
N ARG A 295 15.67 -18.15 -11.04
CA ARG A 295 15.74 -19.37 -10.23
C ARG A 295 16.40 -19.14 -8.86
N GLU A 296 17.48 -18.34 -8.83
CA GLU A 296 18.16 -18.02 -7.58
C GLU A 296 17.27 -17.14 -6.67
N HIS A 297 16.56 -16.18 -7.26
CA HIS A 297 15.60 -15.33 -6.55
C HIS A 297 14.48 -16.18 -5.93
N VAL A 298 13.90 -17.12 -6.68
CA VAL A 298 12.85 -18.04 -6.20
C VAL A 298 13.35 -18.87 -5.02
N GLU A 299 14.44 -19.61 -5.20
CA GLU A 299 14.97 -20.53 -4.19
C GLU A 299 15.43 -19.80 -2.92
N ALA A 300 16.17 -18.70 -3.08
CA ALA A 300 16.67 -17.95 -1.94
C ALA A 300 15.53 -17.27 -1.15
N THR A 301 14.53 -16.73 -1.85
CA THR A 301 13.36 -16.12 -1.18
C THR A 301 12.56 -17.17 -0.41
N ALA A 302 12.33 -18.34 -1.01
CA ALA A 302 11.64 -19.44 -0.34
C ALA A 302 12.38 -19.89 0.92
N GLY A 303 13.70 -20.07 0.85
CA GLY A 303 14.51 -20.47 2.01
C GLY A 303 14.47 -19.48 3.17
N ILE A 304 14.36 -18.18 2.89
CA ILE A 304 14.31 -17.13 3.92
C ILE A 304 12.93 -17.05 4.56
N VAL A 305 11.87 -17.04 3.73
CA VAL A 305 10.49 -17.02 4.23
C VAL A 305 10.19 -18.28 5.03
N GLY A 306 10.74 -19.44 4.63
CA GLY A 306 10.67 -20.69 5.37
C GLY A 306 11.18 -20.61 6.81
N GLN A 307 12.11 -19.70 7.11
CA GLN A 307 12.70 -19.51 8.44
C GLN A 307 11.99 -18.45 9.30
N MET A 308 10.94 -17.81 8.78
CA MET A 308 10.16 -16.81 9.49
C MET A 308 8.97 -17.45 10.22
N GLN A 309 8.69 -17.00 11.44
CA GLN A 309 7.61 -17.55 12.28
C GLN A 309 6.22 -17.01 11.91
N LEU A 310 5.80 -17.26 10.67
CA LEU A 310 4.56 -16.72 10.13
C LEU A 310 3.31 -17.50 10.60
N GLY A 311 2.19 -16.80 10.70
CA GLY A 311 0.89 -17.30 11.13
C GLY A 311 -0.29 -16.62 10.43
N GLU A 312 -1.51 -16.94 10.87
CA GLU A 312 -2.76 -16.55 10.18
C GLU A 312 -3.02 -15.03 10.09
N GLY A 313 -2.46 -14.24 11.01
CA GLY A 313 -2.55 -12.78 10.99
C GLY A 313 -1.61 -12.10 9.99
N ASP A 314 -0.67 -12.86 9.42
CA ASP A 314 0.34 -12.37 8.49
C ASP A 314 -0.14 -12.43 7.04
N SER A 315 0.46 -11.59 6.18
CA SER A 315 0.19 -11.60 4.74
C SER A 315 1.49 -11.70 3.94
N LEU A 316 1.41 -12.33 2.77
CA LEU A 316 2.49 -12.42 1.80
C LEU A 316 1.98 -11.89 0.45
N PHE A 317 2.63 -10.86 -0.07
CA PHE A 317 2.31 -10.27 -1.36
C PHE A 317 3.48 -10.46 -2.30
N ILE A 318 3.21 -11.04 -3.47
CA ILE A 318 4.17 -11.10 -4.56
C ILE A 318 3.75 -10.10 -5.62
N CYS A 319 4.57 -9.09 -5.84
CA CYS A 319 4.26 -7.97 -6.72
C CYS A 319 5.21 -7.98 -7.91
N PRO A 320 4.73 -7.91 -9.16
CA PRO A 320 5.62 -7.77 -10.31
C PRO A 320 6.34 -6.41 -10.22
N VAL A 321 7.65 -6.40 -10.43
CA VAL A 321 8.41 -5.17 -10.56
C VAL A 321 7.91 -4.42 -11.79
N ARG A 322 7.51 -3.16 -11.59
CA ARG A 322 7.11 -2.26 -12.68
C ARG A 322 8.35 -1.52 -13.17
N GLU A 323 8.45 -1.41 -14.48
CA GLU A 323 9.54 -0.73 -15.19
C GLU A 323 8.89 0.46 -15.88
N ASP A 324 9.11 1.67 -15.38
CA ASP A 324 8.95 2.86 -16.22
C ASP A 324 10.22 2.99 -17.07
N GLU A 325 10.10 3.44 -18.31
CA GLU A 325 11.20 3.47 -19.29
C GLU A 325 12.44 4.24 -18.77
N ASP A 326 12.22 5.21 -17.87
CA ASP A 326 13.26 6.04 -17.23
C ASP A 326 13.66 5.59 -15.81
N SER A 327 13.23 4.40 -15.36
CA SER A 327 13.50 3.95 -14.00
C SER A 327 14.99 3.62 -13.76
N ILE A 328 15.49 3.95 -12.55
CA ILE A 328 16.85 3.61 -12.11
C ILE A 328 17.10 2.09 -12.23
N TYR A 329 16.06 1.29 -11.98
CA TYR A 329 16.07 -0.15 -12.14
C TYR A 329 16.39 -0.59 -13.58
N ALA A 330 15.70 -0.03 -14.58
CA ALA A 330 15.93 -0.36 -15.99
C ALA A 330 17.38 -0.07 -16.39
N GLY A 331 17.93 1.08 -15.98
CA GLY A 331 19.33 1.42 -16.22
C GLY A 331 20.33 0.49 -15.52
N GLU A 332 20.06 0.04 -14.29
CA GLU A 332 20.96 -0.87 -13.57
C GLU A 332 20.90 -2.32 -14.10
N MET A 333 19.74 -2.74 -14.64
CA MET A 333 19.58 -3.99 -15.38
C MET A 333 20.46 -4.01 -16.63
N ASP A 334 20.37 -2.95 -17.45
CA ASP A 334 21.10 -2.83 -18.71
C ASP A 334 22.62 -2.78 -18.47
N LYS A 335 23.07 -2.01 -17.47
CA LYS A 335 24.49 -1.97 -17.05
C LYS A 335 25.07 -3.33 -16.64
N ARG A 336 24.23 -4.24 -16.14
CA ARG A 336 24.63 -5.57 -15.67
C ARG A 336 24.40 -6.67 -16.69
N GLY A 337 23.88 -6.33 -17.87
CA GLY A 337 23.52 -7.31 -18.90
C GLY A 337 22.42 -8.28 -18.45
N LEU A 338 21.54 -7.84 -17.54
CA LEU A 338 20.41 -8.65 -17.08
C LEU A 338 19.25 -8.51 -18.06
N VAL A 339 18.61 -9.63 -18.40
CA VAL A 339 17.48 -9.65 -19.34
C VAL A 339 16.19 -9.39 -18.59
N LYS A 340 15.49 -8.31 -18.97
CA LYS A 340 14.17 -7.93 -18.42
C LYS A 340 13.12 -9.01 -18.73
N MET A 341 12.12 -9.12 -17.85
CA MET A 341 10.99 -10.03 -18.00
C MET A 341 9.76 -9.29 -18.52
N SER A 342 8.98 -9.93 -19.40
CA SER A 342 7.63 -9.45 -19.71
C SER A 342 6.73 -9.51 -18.47
N LEU A 343 5.59 -8.80 -18.49
CA LEU A 343 4.64 -8.86 -17.38
C LEU A 343 4.15 -10.29 -17.13
N GLU A 344 3.85 -11.05 -18.18
CA GLU A 344 3.48 -12.47 -18.10
C GLU A 344 4.58 -13.33 -17.48
N GLU A 345 5.85 -13.09 -17.82
CA GLU A 345 7.00 -13.77 -17.21
C GLU A 345 7.09 -13.48 -15.70
N LYS A 346 6.85 -12.23 -15.29
CA LYS A 346 6.83 -11.83 -13.87
C LYS A 346 5.69 -12.52 -13.11
N TYR A 347 4.50 -12.65 -13.72
CA TYR A 347 3.39 -13.39 -13.11
C TYR A 347 3.68 -14.88 -12.98
N ARG A 348 4.35 -15.49 -13.96
CA ARG A 348 4.81 -16.88 -13.87
C ARG A 348 5.84 -17.08 -12.76
N GLU A 349 6.82 -16.18 -12.63
CA GLU A 349 7.76 -16.22 -11.51
C GLU A 349 7.04 -16.00 -10.17
N ALA A 350 6.02 -15.14 -10.12
CA ALA A 350 5.23 -14.94 -8.91
C ALA A 350 4.49 -16.22 -8.48
N ASP A 351 3.96 -16.99 -9.42
CA ASP A 351 3.37 -18.30 -9.13
C ASP A 351 4.42 -19.32 -8.65
N GLU A 352 5.62 -19.30 -9.25
CA GLU A 352 6.74 -20.14 -8.82
C GLU A 352 7.23 -19.80 -7.42
N LEU A 353 7.37 -18.51 -7.10
CA LEU A 353 7.67 -18.00 -5.76
C LEU A 353 6.64 -18.50 -4.73
N LEU A 354 5.35 -18.33 -5.00
CA LEU A 354 4.29 -18.76 -4.09
C LEU A 354 4.33 -20.28 -3.84
N LYS A 355 4.53 -21.06 -4.91
CA LYS A 355 4.64 -22.50 -4.83
C LYS A 355 5.85 -22.90 -3.98
N ARG A 356 7.04 -22.40 -4.33
CA ARG A 356 8.29 -22.79 -3.67
C ARG A 356 8.33 -22.33 -2.22
N ILE A 357 7.82 -21.14 -1.90
CA ILE A 357 7.68 -20.64 -0.52
C ILE A 357 6.83 -21.60 0.32
N ARG A 358 5.69 -22.07 -0.20
CA ARG A 358 4.81 -23.01 0.53
C ARG A 358 5.52 -24.34 0.80
N GLU A 359 6.15 -24.92 -0.23
CA GLU A 359 6.88 -26.18 -0.13
C GLU A 359 8.05 -26.09 0.86
N GLU A 360 8.86 -25.04 0.75
CA GLU A 360 10.02 -24.82 1.62
C GLU A 360 9.60 -24.55 3.06
N TYR A 361 8.53 -23.79 3.27
CA TYR A 361 7.99 -23.52 4.59
C TYR A 361 7.47 -24.80 5.25
N GLU A 362 6.73 -25.64 4.52
CA GLU A 362 6.23 -26.91 5.03
C GLU A 362 7.37 -27.89 5.36
N SER A 363 8.37 -27.98 4.50
CA SER A 363 9.59 -28.77 4.73
C SER A 363 10.33 -28.30 6.00
N THR A 364 10.48 -26.99 6.18
CA THR A 364 11.23 -26.41 7.30
C THR A 364 10.47 -26.49 8.63
N ASN A 365 9.15 -26.31 8.62
CA ASN A 365 8.34 -26.14 9.83
C ASN A 365 7.47 -27.35 10.17
N GLY A 366 7.38 -28.36 9.30
CA GLY A 366 6.51 -29.53 9.46
C GLY A 366 5.01 -29.20 9.43
N ARG A 367 4.63 -28.02 8.93
CA ARG A 367 3.24 -27.56 8.83
C ARG A 367 3.07 -26.63 7.62
N PRO A 368 1.89 -26.61 6.98
CA PRO A 368 1.64 -25.73 5.85
C PRO A 368 1.71 -24.26 6.25
N LEU A 369 2.12 -23.41 5.30
CA LEU A 369 2.10 -21.96 5.45
C LEU A 369 0.65 -21.44 5.51
N SER A 370 0.23 -20.93 6.67
CA SER A 370 -1.14 -20.49 6.93
C SER A 370 -1.43 -19.03 6.58
N VAL A 371 -0.50 -18.33 5.92
CA VAL A 371 -0.62 -16.89 5.63
C VAL A 371 -1.55 -16.63 4.46
N LYS A 372 -2.17 -15.45 4.44
CA LYS A 372 -2.87 -14.97 3.24
C LYS A 372 -1.84 -14.55 2.20
N ALA A 373 -1.65 -15.38 1.19
CA ALA A 373 -0.71 -15.13 0.11
C ALA A 373 -1.45 -14.71 -1.18
N ALA A 374 -1.04 -13.61 -1.81
CA ALA A 374 -1.66 -13.10 -3.03
C ALA A 374 -0.64 -12.47 -3.99
N LYS A 375 -0.92 -12.57 -5.29
CA LYS A 375 -0.28 -11.73 -6.30
C LYS A 375 -0.97 -10.37 -6.28
N TYR A 376 -0.20 -9.28 -6.32
CA TYR A 376 -0.77 -7.94 -6.21
C TYR A 376 0.02 -6.92 -7.04
N ASP A 377 -0.68 -6.03 -7.74
CA ASP A 377 0.00 -4.94 -8.45
C ASP A 377 0.10 -3.70 -7.55
N LEU A 378 1.31 -3.25 -7.26
CA LEU A 378 1.55 -2.10 -6.38
C LEU A 378 0.91 -0.81 -6.89
N LEU A 379 0.68 -0.69 -8.21
CA LEU A 379 -0.03 0.46 -8.74
C LEU A 379 -1.42 0.56 -8.13
N GLU A 380 -2.11 -0.54 -7.82
CA GLU A 380 -3.46 -0.51 -7.22
C GLU A 380 -3.50 0.07 -5.80
N SER A 381 -2.36 0.18 -5.12
CA SER A 381 -2.28 0.60 -3.72
C SER A 381 -1.65 1.99 -3.51
N VAL A 382 -1.54 2.81 -4.54
CA VAL A 382 -1.23 4.24 -4.34
C VAL A 382 -2.35 4.88 -3.51
N PHE A 383 -1.94 5.76 -2.59
CA PHE A 383 -2.83 6.40 -1.61
C PHE A 383 -3.85 7.37 -2.23
#